data_AF-A0A0N4XEB9-F1
#
_entry.id   AF-A0A0N4XEB9-F1
#
_cell.length_a   1.000
_cell.length_b   1.000
_cell.length_c   1.000
_cell.angle_alpha   90.00
_cell.angle_beta   90.00
_cell.angle_gamma   90.00
#
_symmetry.space_group_name_H-M   'P 1'
#
loop_
_entity.id
_entity.type
_entity.pdbx_description
1 polymer ?
#
loop_
_entity_poly.entity_id
_entity_poly.type
_entity_poly.pdbx_seq_one_letter_code
_entity_poly.pdbx_strand_id
1 'polypeptide(L)'
;MESIQKSLEGLSMEDKVAKLLKRLVDSEEHNTKLKEKVDKLTKANTSLEKKLEKANLILLKTEDAKGKLEELCRELQKMNKQIREDSLNKVRLLEHERQQAVEQLRTALKGIEASMNEGRERSDALAADNGRLAEKLKELGEEYESRMNAIQAQYKEKDNYWQEYNKAKDIEIKLLKTKLETVSLQKAALEKEELTKTFVEGTARMGGALENEKALREEVKRYAGRYEEITKSLAESNAAFDKFKKEIDRVQKYQVRSKWPPNLTDTCPQTSSEPITHGTEVVFYYIVLCLSQGSFQWSQIFVLCRGILAPSK
;
A
#
# COMPACT_ATOMS: atom_id res chain seq x y z
N MET A 1 54.33 -168.37 -27.16
CA MET A 1 55.04 -169.64 -26.85
C MET A 1 55.06 -170.59 -28.04
N GLU A 2 53.93 -171.17 -28.44
CA GLU A 2 53.82 -172.27 -29.43
C GLU A 2 54.63 -172.09 -30.74
N SER A 3 54.60 -170.90 -31.34
CA SER A 3 55.37 -170.57 -32.56
C SER A 3 56.89 -170.73 -32.40
N ILE A 4 57.42 -170.57 -31.17
CA ILE A 4 58.84 -170.81 -30.86
C ILE A 4 59.10 -172.32 -30.82
N GLN A 5 58.24 -173.07 -30.13
CA GLN A 5 58.37 -174.50 -29.90
C GLN A 5 58.37 -175.30 -31.22
N LYS A 6 57.41 -175.06 -32.11
CA LYS A 6 57.37 -175.66 -33.46
C LYS A 6 58.60 -175.31 -34.32
N SER A 7 59.28 -174.20 -34.05
CA SER A 7 60.48 -173.81 -34.79
C SER A 7 61.76 -174.55 -34.37
N LEU A 8 61.68 -175.42 -33.35
CA LEU A 8 62.79 -176.12 -32.69
C LEU A 8 62.65 -177.65 -32.70
N GLU A 9 61.66 -178.19 -33.39
CA GLU A 9 61.49 -179.63 -33.59
C GLU A 9 62.45 -180.14 -34.70
N GLY A 10 62.86 -181.42 -34.65
CA GLY A 10 63.77 -182.05 -35.62
C GLY A 10 65.26 -181.65 -35.56
N LEU A 11 65.62 -180.52 -34.97
CA LEU A 11 67.01 -180.02 -34.88
C LEU A 11 67.86 -180.72 -33.80
N SER A 12 69.19 -180.68 -33.93
CA SER A 12 70.12 -181.03 -32.84
C SER A 12 69.96 -180.08 -31.65
N MET A 13 70.37 -180.49 -30.44
CA MET A 13 70.36 -179.60 -29.27
C MET A 13 71.20 -178.33 -29.50
N GLU A 14 72.33 -178.46 -30.19
CA GLU A 14 73.22 -177.34 -30.55
C GLU A 14 72.55 -176.38 -31.55
N ASP A 15 71.90 -176.91 -32.59
CA ASP A 15 71.16 -176.11 -33.57
C ASP A 15 69.96 -175.37 -32.95
N LYS A 16 69.26 -176.00 -32.00
CA LYS A 16 68.17 -175.36 -31.25
C LYS A 16 68.69 -174.17 -30.45
N VAL A 17 69.84 -174.34 -29.78
CA VAL A 17 70.52 -173.27 -29.04
C VAL A 17 70.96 -172.16 -30.01
N ALA A 18 71.62 -172.49 -31.13
CA ALA A 18 72.07 -171.50 -32.12
C ALA A 18 70.90 -170.69 -32.71
N LYS A 19 69.78 -171.34 -33.03
CA LYS A 19 68.57 -170.71 -33.57
C LYS A 19 67.84 -169.84 -32.54
N LEU A 20 67.83 -170.26 -31.27
CA LEU A 20 67.35 -169.45 -30.15
C LEU A 20 68.24 -168.22 -29.92
N LEU A 21 69.56 -168.40 -29.90
CA LEU A 21 70.54 -167.32 -29.74
C LEU A 21 70.41 -166.27 -30.84
N LYS A 22 70.30 -166.67 -32.11
CA LYS A 22 70.09 -165.71 -33.20
C LYS A 22 68.78 -164.94 -33.02
N ARG A 23 67.68 -165.62 -32.71
CA ARG A 23 66.37 -164.97 -32.48
C ARG A 23 66.40 -164.03 -31.26
N LEU A 24 67.21 -164.34 -30.25
CA LEU A 24 67.43 -163.48 -29.08
C LEU A 24 68.20 -162.21 -29.48
N VAL A 25 69.26 -162.33 -30.28
CA VAL A 25 70.03 -161.19 -30.83
C VAL A 25 69.17 -160.31 -31.74
N ASP A 26 68.45 -160.91 -32.70
CA ASP A 26 67.52 -160.20 -33.59
C ASP A 26 66.44 -159.44 -32.79
N SER A 27 65.97 -160.05 -31.68
CA SER A 27 64.99 -159.43 -30.77
C SER A 27 65.59 -158.31 -29.91
N GLU A 28 66.84 -158.44 -29.44
CA GLU A 28 67.50 -157.37 -28.70
C GLU A 28 67.88 -156.20 -29.62
N GLU A 29 68.28 -156.46 -30.87
CA GLU A 29 68.42 -155.41 -31.89
C GLU A 29 67.08 -154.69 -32.18
N HIS A 30 65.95 -155.41 -32.14
CA HIS A 30 64.64 -154.76 -32.26
C HIS A 30 64.32 -153.94 -30.99
N ASN A 31 64.62 -154.47 -29.81
CA ASN A 31 64.43 -153.78 -28.53
C ASN A 31 65.28 -152.51 -28.42
N THR A 32 66.54 -152.49 -28.88
CA THR A 32 67.36 -151.27 -28.89
C THR A 32 66.82 -150.23 -29.87
N LYS A 33 66.43 -150.64 -31.09
CA LYS A 33 65.82 -149.73 -32.09
C LYS A 33 64.46 -149.19 -31.63
N LEU A 34 63.70 -149.95 -30.83
CA LEU A 34 62.48 -149.47 -30.17
C LEU A 34 62.79 -148.52 -29.00
N LYS A 35 63.75 -148.85 -28.12
CA LYS A 35 64.21 -147.98 -27.03
C LYS A 35 64.66 -146.63 -27.58
N GLU A 36 65.46 -146.59 -28.64
CA GLU A 36 65.85 -145.35 -29.33
C GLU A 36 64.66 -144.52 -29.83
N LYS A 37 63.65 -145.17 -30.42
CA LYS A 37 62.44 -144.47 -30.89
C LYS A 37 61.64 -143.90 -29.73
N VAL A 38 61.49 -144.64 -28.64
CA VAL A 38 60.85 -144.16 -27.40
C VAL A 38 61.63 -142.97 -26.85
N ASP A 39 62.96 -143.04 -26.76
CA ASP A 39 63.83 -141.94 -26.34
C ASP A 39 63.66 -140.67 -27.19
N LYS A 40 63.63 -140.83 -28.52
CA LYS A 40 63.45 -139.74 -29.47
C LYS A 40 62.04 -139.11 -29.34
N LEU A 41 61.00 -139.94 -29.18
CA LEU A 41 59.63 -139.48 -28.95
C LEU A 41 59.46 -138.78 -27.59
N THR A 42 60.06 -139.29 -26.51
CA THR A 42 60.05 -138.67 -25.18
C THR A 42 60.75 -137.31 -25.19
N LYS A 43 61.88 -137.18 -25.89
CA LYS A 43 62.59 -135.90 -26.09
C LYS A 43 61.79 -134.91 -26.94
N ALA A 44 61.05 -135.40 -27.96
CA ALA A 44 60.14 -134.56 -28.74
C ALA A 44 58.93 -134.11 -27.92
N ASN A 45 58.29 -135.00 -27.17
CA ASN A 45 57.12 -134.73 -26.34
C ASN A 45 57.44 -133.71 -25.23
N THR A 46 58.52 -133.91 -24.48
CA THR A 46 58.99 -132.93 -23.47
C THR A 46 59.46 -131.59 -24.06
N SER A 47 59.76 -131.52 -25.37
CA SER A 47 59.96 -130.26 -26.07
C SER A 47 58.65 -129.58 -26.46
N LEU A 48 57.63 -130.36 -26.84
CA LEU A 48 56.28 -129.87 -27.15
C LEU A 48 55.56 -129.36 -25.90
N GLU A 49 55.61 -130.08 -24.78
CA GLU A 49 55.10 -129.65 -23.47
C GLU A 49 55.69 -128.29 -23.06
N LYS A 50 57.01 -128.12 -23.19
CA LYS A 50 57.71 -126.84 -22.91
C LYS A 50 57.39 -125.72 -23.90
N LYS A 51 56.85 -126.02 -25.08
CA LYS A 51 56.34 -125.02 -26.04
C LYS A 51 54.89 -124.67 -25.73
N LEU A 52 54.06 -125.65 -25.42
CA LEU A 52 52.67 -125.48 -25.01
C LEU A 52 52.57 -124.61 -23.76
N GLU A 53 53.36 -124.90 -22.73
CA GLU A 53 53.38 -124.12 -21.49
C GLU A 53 53.81 -122.65 -21.73
N LYS A 54 54.80 -122.43 -22.60
CA LYS A 54 55.20 -121.08 -23.02
C LYS A 54 54.10 -120.37 -23.82
N ALA A 55 53.37 -121.08 -24.67
CA ALA A 55 52.26 -120.52 -25.43
C ALA A 55 51.10 -120.14 -24.50
N ASN A 56 50.74 -120.99 -23.54
CA ASN A 56 49.73 -120.72 -22.52
C ASN A 56 50.10 -119.50 -21.66
N LEU A 57 51.36 -119.40 -21.22
CA LEU A 57 51.85 -118.24 -20.44
C LEU A 57 51.86 -116.94 -21.25
N ILE A 58 52.06 -117.01 -22.57
CA ILE A 58 51.94 -115.85 -23.47
C ILE A 58 50.46 -115.48 -23.64
N LEU A 59 49.59 -116.46 -23.93
CA LEU A 59 48.14 -116.26 -24.06
C LEU A 59 47.56 -115.54 -22.84
N LEU A 60 47.81 -116.06 -21.63
CA LEU A 60 47.31 -115.50 -20.38
C LEU A 60 47.75 -114.04 -20.17
N LYS A 61 48.99 -113.70 -20.54
CA LYS A 61 49.51 -112.32 -20.49
C LYS A 61 48.90 -111.42 -21.56
N THR A 62 48.61 -111.96 -22.74
CA THR A 62 47.90 -111.23 -23.81
C THR A 62 46.44 -110.97 -23.43
N GLU A 63 45.77 -111.92 -22.76
CA GLU A 63 44.39 -111.77 -22.26
C GLU A 63 44.30 -110.75 -21.12
N ASP A 64 45.23 -110.78 -20.15
CA ASP A 64 45.36 -109.76 -19.09
C ASP A 64 45.61 -108.36 -19.68
N ALA A 65 46.56 -108.22 -20.61
CA ALA A 65 46.85 -106.96 -21.28
C ALA A 65 45.65 -106.45 -22.11
N LYS A 66 44.93 -107.35 -22.79
CA LYS A 66 43.69 -107.05 -23.52
C LYS A 66 42.60 -106.55 -22.56
N GLY A 67 42.39 -107.21 -21.42
CA GLY A 67 41.41 -106.80 -20.42
C GLY A 67 41.63 -105.38 -19.92
N LYS A 68 42.89 -105.05 -19.58
CA LYS A 68 43.31 -103.70 -19.16
C LYS A 68 43.11 -102.64 -20.27
N LEU A 69 43.37 -102.99 -21.53
CA LEU A 69 43.10 -102.11 -22.66
C LEU A 69 41.60 -101.90 -22.90
N GLU A 70 40.77 -102.94 -22.76
CA GLU A 70 39.31 -102.80 -22.83
C GLU A 70 38.74 -101.94 -21.70
N GLU A 71 39.26 -102.08 -20.49
CA GLU A 71 38.87 -101.26 -19.32
C GLU A 71 39.21 -99.78 -19.56
N LEU A 72 40.46 -99.47 -19.91
CA LEU A 72 40.89 -98.12 -20.29
C LEU A 72 40.07 -97.53 -21.44
N CYS A 73 39.68 -98.34 -22.44
CA CYS A 73 38.80 -97.88 -23.52
C CYS A 73 37.39 -97.54 -23.03
N ARG A 74 36.82 -98.33 -22.10
CA ARG A 74 35.49 -98.06 -21.50
C ARG A 74 35.53 -96.81 -20.62
N GLU A 75 36.58 -96.63 -19.84
CA GLU A 75 36.79 -95.40 -19.03
C GLU A 75 36.97 -94.17 -19.91
N LEU A 76 37.80 -94.24 -20.96
CA LEU A 76 38.00 -93.14 -21.91
C LEU A 76 36.70 -92.79 -22.66
N GLN A 77 35.87 -93.78 -23.02
CA GLN A 77 34.54 -93.54 -23.60
C GLN A 77 33.59 -92.87 -22.60
N LYS A 78 33.57 -93.32 -21.34
CA LYS A 78 32.77 -92.73 -20.26
C LYS A 78 33.18 -91.28 -20.00
N MET A 79 34.48 -91.00 -19.90
CA MET A 79 35.00 -89.64 -19.72
C MET A 79 34.69 -88.74 -20.93
N ASN A 80 34.87 -89.21 -22.16
CA ASN A 80 34.49 -88.46 -23.36
C ASN A 80 32.97 -88.27 -23.52
N LYS A 81 32.14 -89.11 -22.89
CA LYS A 81 30.69 -88.84 -22.76
C LYS A 81 30.47 -87.71 -21.76
N GLN A 82 30.99 -87.85 -20.54
CA GLN A 82 30.86 -86.88 -19.45
C GLN A 82 31.30 -85.46 -19.88
N ILE A 83 32.49 -85.32 -20.48
CA ILE A 83 33.02 -84.03 -20.96
C ILE A 83 32.08 -83.37 -21.98
N ARG A 84 31.42 -84.14 -22.86
CA ARG A 84 30.46 -83.59 -23.84
C ARG A 84 29.16 -83.15 -23.18
N GLU A 85 28.66 -83.91 -22.21
CA GLU A 85 27.45 -83.58 -21.46
C GLU A 85 27.67 -82.35 -20.58
N ASP A 86 28.80 -82.27 -19.86
CA ASP A 86 29.18 -81.10 -19.05
C ASP A 86 29.43 -79.86 -19.91
N SER A 87 30.07 -80.01 -21.07
CA SER A 87 30.26 -78.88 -22.01
C SER A 87 28.93 -78.35 -22.54
N LEU A 88 28.00 -79.23 -22.91
CA LEU A 88 26.67 -78.86 -23.37
C LEU A 88 25.84 -78.19 -22.25
N ASN A 89 25.92 -78.70 -21.03
CA ASN A 89 25.27 -78.12 -19.86
C ASN A 89 25.85 -76.74 -19.52
N LYS A 90 27.16 -76.57 -19.60
CA LYS A 90 27.83 -75.27 -19.39
C LYS A 90 27.43 -74.24 -20.45
N VAL A 91 27.35 -74.62 -21.73
CA VAL A 91 26.86 -73.73 -22.80
C VAL A 91 25.41 -73.32 -22.56
N ARG A 92 24.55 -74.26 -22.14
CA ARG A 92 23.15 -73.97 -21.78
C ARG A 92 23.01 -73.01 -20.61
N LEU A 93 23.82 -73.19 -19.55
CA LEU A 93 23.82 -72.31 -18.38
C LEU A 93 24.24 -70.88 -18.78
N LEU A 94 25.38 -70.73 -19.47
CA LEU A 94 25.89 -69.43 -19.91
C LEU A 94 24.92 -68.70 -20.84
N GLU A 95 24.24 -69.42 -21.74
CA GLU A 95 23.22 -68.81 -22.61
C GLU A 95 21.97 -68.38 -21.83
N HIS A 96 21.57 -69.12 -20.79
CA HIS A 96 20.46 -68.72 -19.91
C HIS A 96 20.83 -67.48 -19.06
N GLU A 97 22.02 -67.47 -18.46
CA GLU A 97 22.56 -66.31 -17.74
C GLU A 97 22.65 -65.06 -18.64
N ARG A 98 23.10 -65.24 -19.89
CA ARG A 98 23.14 -64.17 -20.91
C ARG A 98 21.76 -63.63 -21.23
N GLN A 99 20.76 -64.51 -21.42
CA GLN A 99 19.37 -64.11 -21.67
C GLN A 99 18.76 -63.36 -20.48
N GLN A 100 19.01 -63.82 -19.25
CA GLN A 100 18.56 -63.15 -18.03
C GLN A 100 19.18 -61.76 -17.88
N ALA A 101 20.49 -61.61 -18.11
CA ALA A 101 21.17 -60.32 -18.09
C ALA A 101 20.64 -59.35 -19.17
N VAL A 102 20.33 -59.85 -20.37
CA VAL A 102 19.73 -59.05 -21.45
C VAL A 102 18.33 -58.55 -21.08
N GLU A 103 17.46 -59.39 -20.50
CA GLU A 103 16.12 -58.93 -20.09
C GLU A 103 16.15 -57.99 -18.87
N GLN A 104 17.11 -58.17 -17.95
CA GLN A 104 17.36 -57.21 -16.86
C GLN A 104 17.77 -55.84 -17.42
N LEU A 105 18.72 -55.79 -18.36
CA LEU A 105 19.12 -54.53 -19.03
C LEU A 105 17.96 -53.92 -19.81
N ARG A 106 17.18 -54.72 -20.54
CA ARG A 106 15.99 -54.27 -21.28
C ARG A 106 14.90 -53.72 -20.36
N THR A 107 14.74 -54.28 -19.17
CA THR A 107 13.80 -53.80 -18.14
C THR A 107 14.31 -52.49 -17.51
N ALA A 108 15.60 -52.39 -17.21
CA ALA A 108 16.21 -51.17 -16.69
C ALA A 108 16.12 -50.00 -17.68
N LEU A 109 16.39 -50.24 -18.98
CA LEU A 109 16.26 -49.25 -20.04
C LEU A 109 14.83 -48.71 -20.16
N LYS A 110 13.81 -49.59 -20.17
CA LYS A 110 12.40 -49.16 -20.13
C LYS A 110 12.05 -48.31 -18.91
N GLY A 111 12.65 -48.63 -17.75
CA GLY A 111 12.49 -47.83 -16.52
C GLY A 111 13.09 -46.42 -16.65
N ILE A 112 14.26 -46.31 -17.28
CA ILE A 112 14.91 -45.02 -17.59
C ILE A 112 14.08 -44.23 -18.60
N GLU A 113 13.60 -44.86 -19.68
CA GLU A 113 12.71 -44.26 -20.69
C GLU A 113 11.42 -43.71 -20.06
N ALA A 114 10.76 -44.52 -19.20
CA ALA A 114 9.56 -44.10 -18.49
C ALA A 114 9.83 -42.91 -17.55
N SER A 115 10.90 -42.95 -16.76
CA SER A 115 11.26 -41.85 -15.84
C SER A 115 11.65 -40.56 -16.58
N MET A 116 12.32 -40.68 -17.74
CA MET A 116 12.65 -39.54 -18.59
C MET A 116 11.40 -38.90 -19.21
N ASN A 117 10.44 -39.72 -19.65
CA ASN A 117 9.16 -39.23 -20.18
C ASN A 117 8.33 -38.56 -19.08
N GLU A 118 8.21 -39.17 -17.89
CA GLU A 118 7.52 -38.58 -16.74
C GLU A 118 8.18 -37.26 -16.28
N GLY A 119 9.52 -37.20 -16.29
CA GLY A 119 10.26 -35.97 -16.04
C GLY A 119 10.00 -34.87 -17.07
N ARG A 120 9.89 -35.25 -18.35
CA ARG A 120 9.51 -34.34 -19.44
C ARG A 120 8.06 -33.84 -19.29
N GLU A 121 7.09 -34.74 -19.06
CA GLU A 121 5.68 -34.37 -18.87
C GLU A 121 5.51 -33.39 -17.70
N ARG A 122 6.24 -33.61 -16.59
CA ARG A 122 6.29 -32.67 -15.47
C ARG A 122 6.94 -31.32 -15.85
N SER A 123 7.99 -31.32 -16.68
CA SER A 123 8.61 -30.10 -17.18
C SER A 123 7.69 -29.30 -18.11
N ASP A 124 7.03 -29.98 -19.06
CA ASP A 124 6.11 -29.37 -20.02
C ASP A 124 4.86 -28.81 -19.30
N ALA A 125 4.37 -29.49 -18.27
CA ALA A 125 3.29 -29.01 -17.41
C ALA A 125 3.69 -27.77 -16.57
N LEU A 126 4.90 -27.75 -15.99
CA LEU A 126 5.41 -26.59 -15.26
C LEU A 126 5.66 -25.39 -16.18
N ALA A 127 6.12 -25.62 -17.41
CA ALA A 127 6.27 -24.56 -18.41
C ALA A 127 4.90 -23.94 -18.78
N ALA A 128 3.87 -24.77 -18.95
CA ALA A 128 2.51 -24.30 -19.21
C ALA A 128 1.93 -23.49 -18.03
N ASP A 129 2.13 -23.93 -16.78
CA ASP A 129 1.62 -23.18 -15.62
C ASP A 129 2.38 -21.87 -15.40
N ASN A 130 3.71 -21.86 -15.58
CA ASN A 130 4.52 -20.64 -15.54
C ASN A 130 4.05 -19.63 -16.60
N GLY A 131 3.73 -20.07 -17.82
CA GLY A 131 3.16 -19.21 -18.87
C GLY A 131 1.80 -18.63 -18.46
N ARG A 132 0.91 -19.46 -17.90
CA ARG A 132 -0.40 -19.04 -17.38
C ARG A 132 -0.28 -18.04 -16.23
N LEU A 133 0.70 -18.19 -15.35
CA LEU A 133 0.98 -17.27 -14.26
C LEU A 133 1.59 -15.96 -14.74
N ALA A 134 2.46 -16.01 -15.76
CA ALA A 134 3.02 -14.81 -16.38
C ALA A 134 1.95 -13.93 -17.03
N GLU A 135 1.01 -14.52 -17.79
CA GLU A 135 -0.08 -13.75 -18.40
C GLU A 135 -1.00 -13.15 -17.33
N LYS A 136 -1.31 -13.88 -16.25
CA LYS A 136 -2.08 -13.32 -15.11
C LYS A 136 -1.39 -12.17 -14.39
N LEU A 137 -0.06 -12.20 -14.27
CA LEU A 137 0.69 -11.08 -13.70
C LEU A 137 0.68 -9.86 -14.62
N LYS A 138 0.67 -10.08 -15.94
CA LYS A 138 0.50 -9.04 -16.96
C LYS A 138 -0.92 -8.45 -16.96
N GLU A 139 -1.97 -9.28 -16.98
CA GLU A 139 -3.38 -8.87 -16.82
C GLU A 139 -3.59 -7.99 -15.58
N LEU A 140 -3.04 -8.42 -14.43
CA LEU A 140 -3.10 -7.68 -13.18
C LEU A 140 -2.32 -6.35 -13.23
N GLY A 141 -1.18 -6.32 -13.92
CA GLY A 141 -0.41 -5.10 -14.18
C GLY A 141 -1.19 -4.09 -15.03
N GLU A 142 -1.82 -4.55 -16.10
CA GLU A 142 -2.70 -3.75 -16.97
C GLU A 142 -3.92 -3.20 -16.19
N GLU A 143 -4.52 -4.00 -15.29
CA GLU A 143 -5.59 -3.53 -14.40
C GLU A 143 -5.10 -2.43 -13.44
N TYR A 144 -3.94 -2.61 -12.80
CA TYR A 144 -3.37 -1.61 -11.91
C TYR A 144 -3.00 -0.31 -12.62
N GLU A 145 -2.44 -0.38 -13.84
CA GLU A 145 -2.14 0.80 -14.65
C GLU A 145 -3.43 1.54 -15.06
N SER A 146 -4.43 0.81 -15.56
CA SER A 146 -5.76 1.37 -15.88
C SER A 146 -6.40 2.07 -14.67
N ARG A 147 -6.36 1.43 -13.50
CA ARG A 147 -6.85 2.00 -12.24
C ARG A 147 -6.07 3.23 -11.79
N MET A 148 -4.74 3.23 -11.94
CA MET A 148 -3.88 4.38 -11.63
C MET A 148 -4.20 5.58 -12.53
N ASN A 149 -4.37 5.33 -13.83
CA ASN A 149 -4.76 6.36 -14.80
C ASN A 149 -6.15 6.95 -14.51
N ALA A 150 -7.13 6.11 -14.15
CA ALA A 150 -8.46 6.57 -13.72
C ALA A 150 -8.41 7.44 -12.45
N ILE A 151 -7.61 7.05 -11.46
CA ILE A 151 -7.38 7.85 -10.23
C ILE A 151 -6.71 9.19 -10.58
N GLN A 152 -5.67 9.18 -11.44
CA GLN A 152 -4.99 10.41 -11.86
C GLN A 152 -5.92 11.36 -12.62
N ALA A 153 -6.84 10.85 -13.43
CA ALA A 153 -7.87 11.63 -14.10
C ALA A 153 -8.81 12.32 -13.09
N GLN A 154 -9.31 11.57 -12.09
CA GLN A 154 -10.15 12.13 -11.02
C GLN A 154 -9.42 13.20 -10.19
N TYR A 155 -8.13 13.03 -9.91
CA TYR A 155 -7.34 14.06 -9.23
C TYR A 155 -7.18 15.34 -10.08
N LYS A 156 -6.96 15.21 -11.39
CA LYS A 156 -6.91 16.36 -12.32
C LYS A 156 -8.26 17.09 -12.41
N GLU A 157 -9.36 16.35 -12.47
CA GLU A 157 -10.72 16.91 -12.46
C GLU A 157 -11.01 17.66 -11.15
N LYS A 158 -10.64 17.08 -10.01
CA LYS A 158 -10.77 17.71 -8.68
C LYS A 158 -9.93 18.98 -8.55
N ASP A 159 -8.69 19.00 -9.06
CA ASP A 159 -7.85 20.19 -9.03
C ASP A 159 -8.42 21.31 -9.92
N ASN A 160 -8.82 20.99 -11.16
CA ASN A 160 -9.49 21.93 -12.07
C ASN A 160 -10.74 22.55 -11.41
N TYR A 161 -11.59 21.73 -10.81
CA TYR A 161 -12.77 22.19 -10.07
C TYR A 161 -12.40 23.15 -8.92
N TRP A 162 -11.38 22.84 -8.12
CA TRP A 162 -10.91 23.73 -7.06
C TRP A 162 -10.34 25.04 -7.59
N GLN A 163 -9.60 25.01 -8.70
CA GLN A 163 -9.12 26.23 -9.35
C GLN A 163 -10.28 27.11 -9.84
N GLU A 164 -11.33 26.53 -10.43
CA GLU A 164 -12.51 27.27 -10.88
C GLU A 164 -13.35 27.81 -9.71
N TYR A 165 -13.55 27.02 -8.67
CA TYR A 165 -14.20 27.44 -7.42
C TYR A 165 -13.48 28.62 -6.78
N ASN A 166 -12.14 28.56 -6.69
CA ASN A 166 -11.33 29.65 -6.14
C ASN A 166 -11.39 30.92 -7.01
N LYS A 167 -11.33 30.79 -8.34
CA LYS A 167 -11.52 31.92 -9.28
C LYS A 167 -12.91 32.58 -9.09
N ALA A 168 -13.97 31.77 -8.94
CA ALA A 168 -15.32 32.28 -8.69
C ALA A 168 -15.42 33.00 -7.34
N LYS A 169 -14.83 32.46 -6.27
CA LYS A 169 -14.79 33.10 -4.94
C LYS A 169 -13.97 34.39 -4.93
N ASP A 170 -12.86 34.45 -5.66
CA ASP A 170 -12.10 35.68 -5.86
C ASP A 170 -12.92 36.77 -6.55
N ILE A 171 -13.73 36.41 -7.55
CA ILE A 171 -14.63 37.34 -8.26
C ILE A 171 -15.74 37.83 -7.32
N GLU A 172 -16.35 36.93 -6.54
CA GLU A 172 -17.36 37.27 -5.53
C GLU A 172 -16.81 38.22 -4.46
N ILE A 173 -15.63 37.95 -3.93
CA ILE A 173 -14.94 38.81 -2.94
C ILE A 173 -14.62 40.19 -3.54
N LYS A 174 -14.13 40.25 -4.79
CA LYS A 174 -13.87 41.52 -5.49
C LYS A 174 -15.14 42.33 -5.70
N LEU A 175 -16.25 41.68 -6.11
CA LEU A 175 -17.55 42.31 -6.32
C LEU A 175 -18.18 42.81 -5.02
N LEU A 176 -18.00 42.10 -3.90
CA LEU A 176 -18.46 42.55 -2.59
C LEU A 176 -17.63 43.74 -2.07
N LYS A 177 -16.31 43.74 -2.30
CA LYS A 177 -15.43 44.88 -1.97
C LYS A 177 -15.80 46.14 -2.76
N THR A 178 -15.94 46.06 -4.08
CA THR A 178 -16.31 47.24 -4.89
C THR A 178 -17.71 47.76 -4.56
N LYS A 179 -18.67 46.87 -4.24
CA LYS A 179 -19.97 47.31 -3.69
C LYS A 179 -19.82 48.07 -2.37
N LEU A 180 -19.06 47.55 -1.42
CA LEU A 180 -18.81 48.22 -0.13
C LEU A 180 -18.12 49.58 -0.32
N GLU A 181 -17.13 49.65 -1.20
CA GLU A 181 -16.42 50.89 -1.58
C GLU A 181 -17.38 51.91 -2.21
N THR A 182 -18.22 51.51 -3.17
CA THR A 182 -19.21 52.42 -3.79
C THR A 182 -20.25 52.93 -2.79
N VAL A 183 -20.75 52.10 -1.86
CA VAL A 183 -21.67 52.53 -0.81
C VAL A 183 -20.99 53.49 0.17
N SER A 184 -19.72 53.24 0.52
CA SER A 184 -18.91 54.14 1.35
C SER A 184 -18.71 55.50 0.68
N LEU A 185 -18.36 55.52 -0.61
CA LEU A 185 -18.20 56.74 -1.41
C LEU A 185 -19.52 57.50 -1.59
N GLN A 186 -20.65 56.80 -1.81
CA GLN A 186 -21.98 57.41 -1.88
C GLN A 186 -22.37 58.05 -0.54
N LYS A 187 -22.14 57.37 0.58
CA LYS A 187 -22.39 57.91 1.92
C LYS A 187 -21.54 59.16 2.20
N ALA A 188 -20.25 59.10 1.90
CA ALA A 188 -19.35 60.26 2.05
C ALA A 188 -19.71 61.44 1.11
N ALA A 189 -20.25 61.16 -0.08
CA ALA A 189 -20.76 62.19 -0.99
C ALA A 189 -22.03 62.86 -0.44
N LEU A 190 -22.98 62.09 0.09
CA LEU A 190 -24.20 62.61 0.72
C LEU A 190 -23.87 63.43 1.98
N GLU A 191 -23.01 62.92 2.87
CA GLU A 191 -22.54 63.64 4.06
C GLU A 191 -21.86 64.97 3.67
N LYS A 192 -21.06 64.97 2.60
CA LYS A 192 -20.46 66.20 2.06
C LYS A 192 -21.51 67.17 1.50
N GLU A 193 -22.55 66.68 0.84
CA GLU A 193 -23.64 67.51 0.30
C GLU A 193 -24.46 68.15 1.44
N GLU A 194 -24.83 67.37 2.46
CA GLU A 194 -25.53 67.85 3.66
C GLU A 194 -24.70 68.89 4.43
N LEU A 195 -23.40 68.65 4.61
CA LEU A 195 -22.48 69.63 5.22
C LEU A 195 -22.35 70.90 4.38
N THR A 196 -22.30 70.78 3.04
CA THR A 196 -22.23 71.93 2.13
C THR A 196 -23.53 72.74 2.18
N LYS A 197 -24.68 72.08 2.16
CA LYS A 197 -26.01 72.70 2.26
C LYS A 197 -26.19 73.42 3.60
N THR A 198 -25.92 72.76 4.71
CA THR A 198 -26.05 73.35 6.05
C THR A 198 -25.08 74.52 6.27
N PHE A 199 -23.87 74.45 5.70
CA PHE A 199 -22.94 75.59 5.67
C PHE A 199 -23.53 76.77 4.89
N VAL A 200 -23.99 76.58 3.66
CA VAL A 200 -24.60 77.65 2.83
C VAL A 200 -25.85 78.25 3.49
N GLU A 201 -26.75 77.42 4.03
CA GLU A 201 -27.92 77.88 4.79
C GLU A 201 -27.52 78.64 6.07
N GLY A 202 -26.41 78.27 6.70
CA GLY A 202 -25.82 78.98 7.83
C GLY A 202 -25.28 80.35 7.41
N THR A 203 -24.49 80.41 6.34
CA THR A 203 -23.95 81.66 5.77
C THR A 203 -25.08 82.61 5.34
N ALA A 204 -26.13 82.11 4.68
CA ALA A 204 -27.29 82.91 4.29
C ALA A 204 -28.05 83.47 5.51
N ARG A 205 -28.27 82.66 6.54
CA ARG A 205 -28.88 83.11 7.82
C ARG A 205 -28.03 84.17 8.52
N MET A 206 -26.71 84.01 8.56
CA MET A 206 -25.79 85.03 9.11
C MET A 206 -25.80 86.32 8.28
N GLY A 207 -25.89 86.22 6.94
CA GLY A 207 -26.03 87.36 6.04
C GLY A 207 -27.31 88.17 6.32
N GLY A 208 -28.46 87.51 6.31
CA GLY A 208 -29.75 88.16 6.63
C GLY A 208 -29.82 88.70 8.06
N ALA A 209 -29.16 88.05 9.03
CA ALA A 209 -29.01 88.58 10.38
C ALA A 209 -28.16 89.85 10.42
N LEU A 210 -27.06 89.91 9.66
CA LEU A 210 -26.21 91.11 9.51
C LEU A 210 -26.92 92.25 8.79
N GLU A 211 -27.79 91.96 7.82
CA GLU A 211 -28.61 92.98 7.14
C GLU A 211 -29.68 93.55 8.07
N ASN A 212 -30.38 92.69 8.82
CA ASN A 212 -31.32 93.13 9.86
C ASN A 212 -30.63 93.93 10.98
N GLU A 213 -29.41 93.54 11.39
CA GLU A 213 -28.64 94.26 12.41
C GLU A 213 -28.26 95.67 11.95
N LYS A 214 -27.79 95.81 10.69
CA LYS A 214 -27.55 97.12 10.06
C LYS A 214 -28.83 97.96 9.98
N ALA A 215 -29.94 97.38 9.52
CA ALA A 215 -31.21 98.08 9.42
C ALA A 215 -31.72 98.58 10.79
N LEU A 216 -31.55 97.77 11.85
CA LEU A 216 -31.86 98.18 13.22
C LEU A 216 -30.90 99.25 13.74
N ARG A 217 -29.61 99.22 13.41
CA ARG A 217 -28.67 100.33 13.71
C ARG A 217 -29.08 101.63 13.03
N GLU A 218 -29.49 101.56 11.77
CA GLU A 218 -29.99 102.73 11.01
C GLU A 218 -31.30 103.26 11.60
N GLU A 219 -32.21 102.38 12.03
CA GLU A 219 -33.46 102.78 12.67
C GLU A 219 -33.22 103.40 14.05
N VAL A 220 -32.34 102.82 14.87
CA VAL A 220 -31.88 103.42 16.14
C VAL A 220 -31.23 104.78 15.89
N LYS A 221 -30.43 104.94 14.83
CA LYS A 221 -29.84 106.23 14.44
C LYS A 221 -30.91 107.25 14.01
N ARG A 222 -31.97 106.83 13.30
CA ARG A 222 -33.13 107.68 12.98
C ARG A 222 -33.93 108.08 14.21
N TYR A 223 -34.11 107.19 15.18
CA TYR A 223 -34.77 107.53 16.45
C TYR A 223 -33.90 108.44 17.31
N ALA A 224 -32.58 108.23 17.38
CA ALA A 224 -31.65 109.12 18.08
C ALA A 224 -31.69 110.54 17.51
N GLY A 225 -31.61 110.71 16.18
CA GLY A 225 -31.75 112.01 15.53
C GLY A 225 -33.09 112.70 15.81
N ARG A 226 -34.22 111.96 15.76
CA ARG A 226 -35.53 112.51 16.14
C ARG A 226 -35.62 112.87 17.63
N TYR A 227 -34.94 112.12 18.51
CA TYR A 227 -34.83 112.48 19.93
C TYR A 227 -33.97 113.73 20.14
N GLU A 228 -32.89 113.92 19.39
CA GLU A 228 -32.09 115.15 19.38
C GLU A 228 -32.92 116.34 18.88
N GLU A 229 -33.70 116.18 17.81
CA GLU A 229 -34.64 117.21 17.30
C GLU A 229 -35.72 117.56 18.34
N ILE A 230 -36.36 116.57 18.98
CA ILE A 230 -37.36 116.80 20.03
C ILE A 230 -36.72 117.45 21.26
N THR A 231 -35.52 117.03 21.66
CA THR A 231 -34.81 117.60 22.82
C THR A 231 -34.35 119.03 22.54
N LYS A 232 -33.92 119.32 21.31
CA LYS A 232 -33.59 120.68 20.84
C LYS A 232 -34.84 121.56 20.79
N SER A 233 -35.94 121.07 20.24
CA SER A 233 -37.24 121.76 20.23
C SER A 233 -37.75 122.03 21.66
N LEU A 234 -37.58 121.08 22.58
CA LEU A 234 -37.90 121.25 23.99
C LEU A 234 -36.97 122.26 24.69
N ALA A 235 -35.69 122.32 24.32
CA ALA A 235 -34.75 123.33 24.82
C ALA A 235 -35.07 124.74 24.28
N GLU A 236 -35.43 124.87 23.01
CA GLU A 236 -35.89 126.11 22.39
C GLU A 236 -37.23 126.57 22.99
N SER A 237 -38.15 125.63 23.25
CA SER A 237 -39.42 125.87 23.94
C SER A 237 -39.22 126.28 25.40
N ASN A 238 -38.33 125.61 26.15
CA ASN A 238 -37.99 126.00 27.52
C ASN A 238 -37.29 127.37 27.55
N ALA A 239 -36.45 127.70 26.58
CA ALA A 239 -35.87 129.04 26.45
C ALA A 239 -36.93 130.11 26.10
N ALA A 240 -38.01 129.74 25.41
CA ALA A 240 -39.18 130.60 25.22
C ALA A 240 -40.02 130.74 26.51
N PHE A 241 -40.25 129.65 27.26
CA PHE A 241 -40.92 129.69 28.57
C PHE A 241 -40.13 130.53 29.58
N ASP A 242 -38.80 130.45 29.63
CA ASP A 242 -37.96 131.29 30.49
C ASP A 242 -37.99 132.77 30.08
N LYS A 243 -38.17 133.07 28.78
CA LYS A 243 -38.46 134.45 28.32
C LYS A 243 -39.84 134.90 28.82
N PHE A 244 -40.89 134.10 28.58
CA PHE A 244 -42.25 134.42 29.05
C PHE A 244 -42.33 134.59 30.57
N LYS A 245 -41.60 133.77 31.33
CA LYS A 245 -41.52 133.86 32.79
C LYS A 245 -40.85 135.16 33.26
N LYS A 246 -39.73 135.55 32.63
CA LYS A 246 -39.09 136.86 32.87
C LYS A 246 -39.97 138.04 32.48
N GLU A 247 -40.84 137.87 31.48
CA GLU A 247 -41.83 138.87 31.09
C GLU A 247 -43.01 138.95 32.09
N ILE A 248 -43.45 137.82 32.65
CA ILE A 248 -44.45 137.76 33.74
C ILE A 248 -43.89 138.41 35.03
N ASP A 249 -42.66 138.10 35.42
CA ASP A 249 -41.97 138.72 36.56
C ASP A 249 -41.80 140.25 36.37
N ARG A 250 -41.71 140.71 35.12
CA ARG A 250 -41.69 142.14 34.76
C ARG A 250 -43.07 142.79 34.85
N VAL A 251 -44.14 142.09 34.45
CA VAL A 251 -45.54 142.57 34.53
C VAL A 251 -46.06 142.58 35.98
N GLN A 252 -45.67 141.62 36.83
CA GLN A 252 -46.06 141.57 38.24
C GLN A 252 -45.58 142.78 39.08
N LYS A 253 -44.72 143.65 38.52
CA LYS A 253 -44.20 144.83 39.21
C LYS A 253 -45.09 146.08 39.17
N TYR A 254 -46.23 146.06 38.47
CA TYR A 254 -46.95 147.30 38.10
C TYR A 254 -48.44 147.44 38.49
N GLN A 255 -49.04 146.53 39.27
CA GLN A 255 -50.39 146.76 39.83
C GLN A 255 -50.43 146.44 41.34
N VAL A 256 -50.86 147.39 42.17
CA VAL A 256 -50.64 147.37 43.64
C VAL A 256 -51.89 147.85 44.42
N ARG A 257 -52.19 147.14 45.54
CA ARG A 257 -52.83 147.61 46.79
C ARG A 257 -54.35 147.42 47.05
N SER A 258 -54.67 146.40 47.85
CA SER A 258 -55.60 146.46 49.02
C SER A 258 -55.60 145.14 49.84
N LYS A 259 -55.98 145.06 51.13
CA LYS A 259 -55.67 145.87 52.33
C LYS A 259 -56.21 145.16 53.61
N TRP A 260 -55.55 145.26 54.78
CA TRP A 260 -56.00 144.85 56.16
C TRP A 260 -56.16 143.32 56.42
N PRO A 261 -56.20 142.82 57.69
CA PRO A 261 -55.50 143.22 58.94
C PRO A 261 -54.91 141.99 59.74
N PRO A 262 -54.43 142.11 61.01
CA PRO A 262 -53.59 141.07 61.66
C PRO A 262 -54.18 140.35 62.91
N ASN A 263 -53.39 139.36 63.40
CA ASN A 263 -53.34 138.75 64.76
C ASN A 263 -54.30 137.60 65.17
N LEU A 264 -53.83 136.86 66.20
CA LEU A 264 -54.47 135.85 67.08
C LEU A 264 -54.65 134.37 66.62
N THR A 265 -53.75 133.52 67.13
CA THR A 265 -53.96 132.25 67.90
C THR A 265 -55.06 131.23 67.56
N ASP A 266 -54.61 129.97 67.38
CA ASP A 266 -55.19 128.67 67.81
C ASP A 266 -56.64 128.26 67.48
N THR A 267 -56.79 127.25 66.60
CA THR A 267 -57.71 126.08 66.79
C THR A 267 -57.51 124.97 65.74
N CYS A 268 -58.10 123.79 65.99
CA CYS A 268 -58.15 122.54 65.20
C CYS A 268 -59.54 121.87 65.46
N PRO A 269 -60.03 120.77 64.83
CA PRO A 269 -59.54 119.90 63.73
C PRO A 269 -60.58 119.87 62.55
N GLN A 270 -61.04 118.83 61.81
CA GLN A 270 -60.84 117.35 61.78
C GLN A 270 -61.41 116.70 60.48
N THR A 271 -60.80 115.60 59.99
CA THR A 271 -61.40 114.53 59.11
C THR A 271 -61.93 114.92 57.70
N SER A 272 -62.06 114.05 56.67
CA SER A 272 -61.82 112.59 56.47
C SER A 272 -61.49 112.26 54.99
N SER A 273 -61.15 110.98 54.67
CA SER A 273 -61.30 110.27 53.36
C SER A 273 -60.56 110.86 52.13
N GLU A 274 -59.58 110.22 51.46
CA GLU A 274 -59.39 108.81 51.03
C GLU A 274 -60.55 108.27 50.14
N PRO A 275 -60.42 107.24 49.25
CA PRO A 275 -59.39 106.19 49.17
C PRO A 275 -58.84 105.86 47.72
N ILE A 276 -57.58 105.41 47.48
CA ILE A 276 -57.04 103.99 47.38
C ILE A 276 -57.04 103.37 45.94
N THR A 277 -56.05 102.61 45.40
CA THR A 277 -54.67 102.17 45.82
C THR A 277 -53.79 101.55 44.68
N HIS A 278 -52.46 101.60 44.87
CA HIS A 278 -51.37 100.56 44.73
C HIS A 278 -51.31 99.52 43.58
N GLY A 279 -50.18 98.83 43.31
CA GLY A 279 -48.80 98.79 43.87
C GLY A 279 -47.92 97.81 43.02
N THR A 280 -46.58 97.84 42.96
CA THR A 280 -45.48 97.79 43.99
C THR A 280 -45.51 96.52 44.85
N GLU A 281 -44.40 95.83 45.21
CA GLU A 281 -42.95 95.98 44.90
C GLU A 281 -42.25 94.58 44.88
N VAL A 282 -40.95 94.25 45.11
CA VAL A 282 -39.75 94.88 45.72
C VAL A 282 -38.44 94.24 45.17
N VAL A 283 -37.24 94.62 45.65
CA VAL A 283 -35.89 94.11 45.27
C VAL A 283 -35.03 93.80 46.53
N PHE A 284 -34.03 92.89 46.51
CA PHE A 284 -32.63 93.05 47.03
C PHE A 284 -31.75 91.75 47.08
N TYR A 285 -30.49 91.90 47.54
CA TYR A 285 -29.28 91.08 47.30
C TYR A 285 -28.85 90.13 48.45
N TYR A 286 -28.02 89.11 48.15
CA TYR A 286 -26.82 88.73 48.92
C TYR A 286 -25.76 88.01 48.04
N ILE A 287 -24.56 87.70 48.58
CA ILE A 287 -23.28 87.68 47.82
C ILE A 287 -22.42 86.39 47.95
N VAL A 288 -22.10 85.77 46.79
CA VAL A 288 -20.80 85.20 46.28
C VAL A 288 -19.96 84.15 47.07
N LEU A 289 -19.29 83.25 46.29
CA LEU A 289 -18.30 82.19 46.62
C LEU A 289 -18.89 80.90 47.26
N CYS A 290 -18.50 79.67 46.88
CA CYS A 290 -17.18 79.20 46.43
C CYS A 290 -17.21 78.08 45.35
N LEU A 291 -16.02 77.61 44.93
CA LEU A 291 -15.79 76.48 43.99
C LEU A 291 -15.62 75.13 44.70
N SER A 292 -15.68 74.02 43.93
CA SER A 292 -15.50 72.62 44.35
C SER A 292 -16.68 72.06 45.17
N GLN A 293 -17.29 70.91 44.88
CA GLN A 293 -17.04 69.80 43.93
C GLN A 293 -18.26 69.70 42.97
N GLY A 294 -18.32 68.99 41.83
CA GLY A 294 -17.55 67.87 41.31
C GLY A 294 -18.53 66.81 40.79
N SER A 295 -18.76 66.78 39.46
CA SER A 295 -19.48 65.72 38.71
C SER A 295 -20.98 65.47 39.01
N PHE A 296 -21.88 65.92 38.12
CA PHE A 296 -22.59 64.99 37.19
C PHE A 296 -23.29 65.73 36.02
N GLN A 297 -23.92 64.98 35.12
CA GLN A 297 -24.26 65.33 33.73
C GLN A 297 -25.38 66.38 33.52
N TRP A 298 -25.35 67.04 32.35
CA TRP A 298 -26.38 67.98 31.88
C TRP A 298 -27.70 67.29 31.51
N SER A 299 -28.69 67.45 32.41
CA SER A 299 -30.12 67.74 32.16
C SER A 299 -30.69 67.68 30.73
N GLN A 300 -31.76 66.87 30.57
CA GLN A 300 -32.97 67.26 29.83
C GLN A 300 -33.89 68.17 30.70
N ILE A 301 -35.11 68.49 30.22
CA ILE A 301 -36.17 69.31 30.86
C ILE A 301 -35.83 70.82 30.73
N PHE A 302 -36.69 71.77 30.32
CA PHE A 302 -38.16 71.94 30.19
C PHE A 302 -38.61 72.22 28.72
N VAL A 303 -39.90 72.26 28.31
CA VAL A 303 -41.12 71.47 28.64
C VAL A 303 -42.24 71.77 27.58
N LEU A 304 -43.47 71.28 27.77
CA LEU A 304 -44.69 71.45 26.94
C LEU A 304 -45.14 72.92 26.73
N CYS A 305 -45.90 73.21 25.64
CA CYS A 305 -47.36 73.47 25.71
C CYS A 305 -48.02 73.95 24.38
N ARG A 306 -48.76 73.06 23.69
CA ARG A 306 -50.10 73.37 23.15
C ARG A 306 -50.84 72.10 22.70
N GLY A 307 -52.13 72.05 22.99
CA GLY A 307 -53.08 71.07 22.49
C GLY A 307 -54.48 71.69 22.41
N ILE A 308 -55.47 70.91 21.98
CA ILE A 308 -56.89 71.29 21.86
C ILE A 308 -57.16 72.38 20.82
N LEU A 309 -57.57 71.96 19.61
CA LEU A 309 -58.99 72.10 19.22
C LEU A 309 -59.29 71.21 17.99
N ALA A 310 -60.44 70.55 18.02
CA ALA A 310 -61.02 69.87 16.86
C ALA A 310 -62.30 70.63 16.45
N PRO A 311 -62.71 70.55 15.17
CA PRO A 311 -64.12 70.71 14.80
C PRO A 311 -64.71 69.36 14.38
N SER A 312 -65.96 69.11 14.77
CA SER A 312 -66.72 67.95 14.36
C SER A 312 -67.50 68.18 13.06
N LYS A 313 -67.50 67.18 12.18
CA LYS A 313 -68.67 66.72 11.42
C LYS A 313 -68.43 65.32 10.88
#